data_AF-A0A7J9XKX6-F1
#
_entry.id   AF-A0A7J9XKX6-F1
#
_cell.length_a   1.000
_cell.length_b   1.000
_cell.length_c   1.000
_cell.angle_alpha   90.00
_cell.angle_beta   90.00
_cell.angle_gamma   90.00
#
_symmetry.space_group_name_H-M   'P 1'
#
loop_
_entity.id
_entity.type
_entity.pdbx_description
1 polymer ?
#
loop_
_entity_poly.entity_id
_entity_poly.type
_entity_poly.pdbx_seq_one_letter_code
_entity_poly.pdbx_strand_id
1 'polypeptide(L)'
;MFDHREGGVDERLRRVLRQRVLEYLAGVERMLEATEPPVSWAAVQERMRPLLAGWCALLAIHGAGRRGRCRHCDRIRWQRRAPCSVWRTAHAHLVTGVGGGAAP
;
A
#
# COMPACT_ATOMS: atom_id res chain seq x y z
N MET A 1 33.86 -11.54 10.76
CA MET A 1 33.34 -12.25 9.59
C MET A 1 31.84 -12.40 9.81
N PHE A 2 31.07 -11.37 9.44
CA PHE A 2 29.63 -11.31 9.72
C PHE A 2 28.83 -11.89 8.55
N ASP A 3 27.71 -12.48 8.91
CA ASP A 3 26.95 -13.47 8.18
C ASP A 3 26.27 -12.91 6.90
N HIS A 4 26.87 -13.16 5.73
CA HIS A 4 26.24 -12.86 4.44
C HIS A 4 25.04 -13.76 4.12
N ARG A 5 24.85 -14.87 4.85
CA ARG A 5 23.82 -15.88 4.61
C ARG A 5 22.50 -15.52 5.31
N GLU A 6 22.54 -14.93 6.50
CA GLU A 6 21.38 -14.34 7.19
C GLU A 6 20.82 -13.13 6.42
N GLY A 7 21.69 -12.23 5.94
CA GLY A 7 21.26 -11.12 5.08
C GLY A 7 20.64 -11.58 3.75
N GLY A 8 21.05 -12.74 3.24
CA GLY A 8 20.46 -13.36 2.04
C GLY A 8 19.07 -13.96 2.28
N VAL A 9 18.82 -14.54 3.46
CA VAL A 9 17.49 -15.05 3.84
C VAL A 9 16.50 -13.91 4.03
N ASP A 10 16.90 -12.85 4.73
CA ASP A 10 16.07 -11.66 4.94
C ASP A 10 15.73 -10.96 3.62
N GLU A 11 16.70 -10.83 2.72
CA GLU A 11 16.46 -10.26 1.40
C GLU A 11 15.51 -11.11 0.57
N ARG A 12 15.67 -12.44 0.60
CA ARG A 12 14.75 -13.36 -0.08
C ARG A 12 13.35 -13.26 0.50
N LEU A 13 13.20 -13.21 1.82
CA LEU A 13 11.91 -13.06 2.48
C LEU A 13 11.24 -11.73 2.09
N ARG A 14 11.96 -10.61 2.17
CA ARG A 14 11.45 -9.29 1.75
C ARG A 14 10.97 -9.30 0.30
N ARG A 15 11.73 -9.94 -0.60
CA ARG A 15 11.37 -10.08 -2.00
C ARG A 15 10.09 -10.89 -2.18
N VAL A 16 9.99 -12.04 -1.50
CA VAL A 16 8.79 -12.89 -1.57
C VAL A 16 7.57 -12.15 -1.03
N LEU A 17 7.68 -11.49 0.12
CA LEU A 17 6.58 -10.70 0.70
C LEU A 17 6.13 -9.58 -0.26
N ARG A 18 7.08 -8.83 -0.83
CA ARG A 18 6.79 -7.80 -1.83
C ARG A 18 6.07 -8.38 -3.04
N GLN A 19 6.57 -9.50 -3.57
CA GLN A 19 5.99 -10.16 -4.73
C GLN A 19 4.54 -10.61 -4.46
N ARG A 20 4.29 -11.22 -3.29
CA ARG A 20 2.94 -11.66 -2.90
C ARG A 20 1.95 -10.50 -2.81
N VAL A 21 2.38 -9.35 -2.30
CA VAL A 21 1.53 -8.15 -2.25
C VAL A 21 1.20 -7.65 -3.66
N LEU A 22 2.18 -7.61 -4.57
CA LEU A 22 1.96 -7.19 -5.95
C LEU A 22 1.06 -8.15 -6.73
N GLU A 23 1.25 -9.46 -6.55
CA GLU A 23 0.38 -10.50 -7.12
C GLU A 23 -1.06 -10.36 -6.66
N TYR A 24 -1.26 -10.07 -5.37
CA TYR A 24 -2.57 -9.83 -4.81
C TYR A 24 -3.24 -8.61 -5.44
N LEU A 25 -2.54 -7.47 -5.50
CA LEU A 25 -3.06 -6.23 -6.09
C LEU A 25 -3.44 -6.41 -7.56
N ALA A 26 -2.57 -7.04 -8.36
CA ALA A 26 -2.86 -7.34 -9.76
C ALA A 26 -4.05 -8.31 -9.92
N GLY A 27 -4.25 -9.21 -8.96
CA GLY A 27 -5.42 -10.09 -8.91
C GLY A 27 -6.73 -9.35 -8.62
N VAL A 28 -6.68 -8.30 -7.78
CA VAL A 28 -7.84 -7.43 -7.52
C VAL A 28 -8.17 -6.60 -8.76
N GLU A 29 -7.17 -6.02 -9.41
CA GLU A 29 -7.34 -5.23 -10.65
C GLU A 29 -8.00 -6.05 -11.77
N ARG A 30 -7.44 -7.24 -12.09
CA ARG A 30 -8.04 -8.14 -13.09
C ARG A 30 -9.48 -8.53 -12.77
N MET A 31 -9.82 -8.67 -11.49
CA MET A 31 -11.19 -9.00 -11.07
C MET A 31 -12.15 -7.82 -11.29
N LEU A 32 -11.68 -6.58 -11.11
CA LEU A 32 -12.49 -5.37 -11.33
C LEU A 32 -12.63 -5.03 -12.82
N GLU A 33 -11.66 -5.41 -13.65
CA GLU A 33 -11.68 -5.19 -15.10
C GLU A 33 -12.41 -6.29 -15.88
N ALA A 34 -12.68 -7.44 -15.26
CA ALA A 34 -13.30 -8.58 -15.93
C ALA A 34 -14.69 -8.23 -16.49
N THR A 35 -14.86 -8.44 -17.81
CA THR A 35 -16.12 -8.18 -18.55
C THR A 35 -17.04 -9.40 -18.67
N GLU A 36 -16.55 -10.60 -18.33
CA GLU A 36 -17.28 -11.89 -18.34
C GLU A 36 -17.87 -12.19 -16.93
N PRO A 37 -18.83 -13.13 -16.78
CA PRO A 37 -20.07 -13.04 -15.99
C PRO A 37 -19.92 -12.42 -14.58
N PRO A 38 -20.98 -11.79 -14.04
CA PRO A 38 -20.85 -10.86 -12.91
C PRO A 38 -20.12 -11.52 -11.74
N VAL A 39 -18.92 -11.02 -11.45
CA VAL A 39 -18.22 -11.34 -10.21
C VAL A 39 -19.19 -11.09 -9.07
N SER A 40 -19.40 -12.11 -8.22
CA SER A 40 -20.34 -11.95 -7.12
C SER A 40 -19.88 -10.81 -6.22
N TRP A 41 -20.82 -10.02 -5.72
CA TRP A 41 -20.50 -8.95 -4.78
C TRP A 41 -19.74 -9.48 -3.55
N ALA A 42 -20.03 -10.71 -3.12
CA ALA A 42 -19.29 -11.39 -2.06
C ALA A 42 -17.80 -11.57 -2.39
N ALA A 43 -17.47 -12.00 -3.62
CA ALA A 43 -16.09 -12.14 -4.07
C ALA A 43 -15.35 -10.79 -4.16
N VAL A 44 -16.06 -9.73 -4.59
CA VAL A 44 -15.50 -8.37 -4.57
C VAL A 44 -15.19 -7.94 -3.14
N GLN A 45 -16.12 -8.14 -2.21
CA GLN A 45 -15.91 -7.79 -0.81
C GLN A 45 -14.75 -8.56 -0.17
N GLU A 46 -14.62 -9.86 -0.45
CA GLU A 46 -13.54 -10.71 0.05
C GLU A 46 -12.16 -10.16 -0.37
N ARG A 47 -12.06 -9.64 -1.60
CA ARG A 47 -10.81 -9.08 -2.15
C ARG A 47 -10.56 -7.61 -1.77
N MET A 48 -11.61 -6.83 -1.52
CA MET A 48 -11.44 -5.41 -1.18
C MET A 48 -11.26 -5.18 0.34
N ARG A 49 -11.83 -6.02 1.21
CA ARG A 49 -11.73 -5.86 2.66
C ARG A 49 -10.28 -5.87 3.18
N PRO A 50 -9.38 -6.76 2.74
CA PRO A 50 -7.98 -6.73 3.17
C PRO A 50 -7.26 -5.45 2.75
N LEU A 51 -7.59 -4.88 1.57
CA LEU A 51 -7.03 -3.61 1.13
C LEU A 51 -7.48 -2.45 2.01
N LEU A 52 -8.78 -2.40 2.34
CA LEU A 52 -9.30 -1.40 3.26
C LEU A 52 -8.64 -1.52 4.64
N ALA A 53 -8.55 -2.73 5.19
CA ALA A 53 -7.90 -2.97 6.47
C ALA A 53 -6.41 -2.56 6.45
N GLY A 54 -5.69 -2.90 5.36
CA GLY A 54 -4.30 -2.52 5.17
C GLY A 54 -4.09 -1.00 5.12
N TRP A 55 -4.96 -0.28 4.40
CA TRP A 55 -4.94 1.18 4.37
C TRP A 55 -5.22 1.79 5.74
N CYS A 56 -6.24 1.32 6.45
CA CYS A 56 -6.54 1.78 7.81
C CYS A 56 -5.35 1.55 8.75
N ALA A 57 -4.71 0.38 8.70
CA ALA A 57 -3.54 0.09 9.52
C ALA A 57 -2.33 0.99 9.15
N LEU A 58 -2.08 1.19 7.85
CA LEU A 58 -0.98 2.05 7.37
C LEU A 58 -1.20 3.52 7.77
N LEU A 59 -2.41 4.05 7.56
CA LEU A 59 -2.77 5.41 7.98
C LEU A 59 -2.74 5.56 9.49
N ALA A 60 -3.16 4.52 10.23
CA ALA A 60 -3.02 4.50 11.68
C ALA A 60 -1.54 4.65 12.03
N ILE A 61 -0.62 3.85 11.51
CA ILE A 61 0.84 3.97 11.73
C ILE A 61 1.35 5.39 11.44
N HIS A 62 0.88 5.98 10.33
CA HIS A 62 1.24 7.32 9.87
C HIS A 62 0.37 8.45 10.46
N GLY A 63 -0.39 8.20 11.53
CA GLY A 63 -1.34 9.18 12.06
C GLY A 63 -0.72 10.51 12.49
N ALA A 64 -1.59 11.49 12.73
CA ALA A 64 -1.20 12.87 13.02
C ALA A 64 -0.20 12.96 14.19
N GLY A 65 0.96 13.52 13.90
CA GLY A 65 1.97 13.94 14.85
C GLY A 65 1.93 15.45 15.07
N ARG A 66 2.95 16.00 15.73
CA ARG A 66 2.99 17.43 16.05
C ARG A 66 3.28 18.25 14.80
N ARG A 67 2.59 19.39 14.64
CA ARG A 67 2.79 20.37 13.54
C ARG A 67 2.42 19.83 12.15
N GLY A 68 1.37 19.01 12.04
CA GLY A 68 0.86 18.51 10.76
C GLY A 68 1.73 17.45 10.08
N ARG A 69 2.74 16.92 10.78
CA ARG A 69 3.60 15.84 10.29
C ARG A 69 3.13 14.49 10.80
N CYS A 70 3.48 13.43 10.09
CA CYS A 70 3.17 12.05 10.47
C CYS A 70 4.12 11.60 11.60
N ARG A 71 3.59 10.99 12.67
CA ARG A 71 4.39 10.60 13.85
C ARG A 71 5.54 9.61 13.56
N HIS A 72 5.36 8.78 12.53
CA HIS A 72 6.37 7.83 12.07
C HIS A 72 7.52 8.53 11.31
N CYS A 73 7.16 9.53 10.50
CA CYS A 73 8.06 10.30 9.64
C CYS A 73 8.84 11.36 10.43
N ASP A 74 8.27 11.88 11.52
CA ASP A 74 8.90 12.85 12.42
C ASP A 74 10.25 12.38 12.98
N ARG A 75 10.46 11.06 13.08
CA ARG A 75 11.73 10.46 13.53
C ARG A 75 12.82 10.49 12.46
N ILE A 76 12.44 10.64 11.19
CA ILE A 76 13.35 10.61 10.04
C ILE A 76 13.68 12.05 9.62
N ARG A 77 14.89 12.50 9.95
CA ARG A 77 15.35 13.90 9.82
C ARG A 77 15.20 14.51 8.41
N TRP A 78 15.12 13.68 7.37
CA TRP A 78 15.01 14.05 5.95
C TRP A 78 13.57 14.11 5.39
N GLN A 79 12.58 13.50 6.05
CA GLN A 79 11.17 13.53 5.59
C GLN A 79 10.36 14.64 6.27
N ARG A 80 10.87 15.88 6.21
CA ARG A 80 10.22 17.06 6.84
C ARG A 80 9.03 17.63 6.08
N ARG A 81 8.70 17.12 4.88
CA ARG A 81 7.61 17.65 4.05
C ARG A 81 6.28 17.01 4.47
N ALA A 82 5.36 17.85 4.94
CA ALA A 82 3.97 17.48 5.21
C ALA A 82 3.11 17.80 3.98
N PRO A 83 2.11 16.96 3.64
CA PRO A 83 1.87 15.62 4.17
C PRO A 83 2.92 14.59 3.66
N CYS A 84 3.16 13.52 4.43
CA CYS A 84 4.13 12.49 4.02
C CYS A 84 3.64 11.72 2.77
N SER A 85 4.51 10.94 2.13
CA SER A 85 4.17 10.17 0.92
C SER A 85 2.92 9.33 1.08
N VAL A 86 2.75 8.64 2.21
CA VAL A 86 1.57 7.81 2.49
C VAL A 86 0.27 8.62 2.44
N TRP A 87 0.21 9.76 3.14
CA TRP A 87 -0.97 10.63 3.13
C TRP A 87 -1.21 11.29 1.77
N ARG A 88 -0.14 11.66 1.05
CA ARG A 88 -0.25 12.18 -0.34
C ARG A 88 -0.84 11.13 -1.27
N THR A 89 -0.37 9.89 -1.20
CA THR A 89 -0.88 8.77 -2.00
C THR A 89 -2.33 8.46 -1.63
N ALA A 90 -2.67 8.39 -0.34
CA ALA A 90 -4.05 8.16 0.10
C ALA A 90 -4.99 9.24 -0.44
N HIS A 91 -4.61 10.52 -0.35
CA HIS A 91 -5.40 11.62 -0.93
C HIS A 91 -5.55 11.47 -2.45
N ALA A 92 -4.45 11.20 -3.15
CA ALA A 92 -4.45 11.07 -4.61
C ALA A 92 -5.39 9.96 -5.12
N HIS A 93 -5.34 8.79 -4.48
CA HIS A 93 -6.05 7.59 -4.96
C HIS A 93 -7.42 7.39 -4.32
N LEU A 94 -7.63 7.79 -3.06
CA LEU A 94 -8.88 7.54 -2.33
C LEU A 94 -9.84 8.74 -2.33
N VAL A 95 -9.33 9.97 -2.50
CA VAL A 95 -10.14 11.19 -2.44
C VAL A 95 -10.27 11.83 -3.82
N THR A 96 -9.15 12.05 -4.51
CA THR A 96 -9.17 12.74 -5.81
C THR A 96 -9.43 11.81 -7.01
N GLY A 97 -9.38 10.49 -6.82
CA GLY A 97 -9.62 9.52 -7.89
C GLY A 97 -8.57 9.53 -9.02
N VAL A 98 -7.46 10.24 -8.87
CA VAL A 98 -6.38 10.36 -9.89
C VAL A 98 -5.59 9.05 -10.05
N GLY A 99 -5.99 7.99 -9.35
CA GLY A 99 -5.40 6.66 -9.47
C GLY A 99 -5.85 5.83 -10.66
N GLY A 100 -6.74 6.33 -11.51
CA GLY A 100 -7.41 5.53 -12.55
C GLY A 100 -7.43 6.16 -13.94
N GLY A 101 -6.45 7.00 -14.31
CA GLY A 101 -6.40 7.52 -15.67
C GLY A 101 -5.25 8.48 -15.92
N ALA A 102 -4.13 7.93 -16.41
CA ALA A 102 -3.24 8.54 -17.40
C ALA A 102 -1.98 7.66 -17.56
N ALA A 103 -2.00 6.75 -18.54
CA ALA A 103 -0.79 6.33 -19.23
C ALA A 103 -0.57 7.29 -20.42
N PRO A 104 0.68 7.67 -20.76
CA PRO A 104 0.97 8.20 -22.09
C PRO A 104 0.83 7.13 -23.18
#